data_AF-A0A7C4YQX1-F1
#
_entry.id   AF-A0A7C4YQX1-F1
#
_cell.length_a   1.000
_cell.length_b   1.000
_cell.length_c   1.000
_cell.angle_alpha   90.00
_cell.angle_beta   90.00
_cell.angle_gamma   90.00
#
_symmetry.space_group_name_H-M   'P 1'
#
loop_
_entity.id
_entity.type
_entity.pdbx_description
1 polymer ?
#
loop_
_entity_poly.entity_id
_entity_poly.type
_entity_poly.pdbx_seq_one_letter_code
_entity_poly.pdbx_strand_id
1 'polypeptide(L)'
;MMTRDEALSLVREYVKNEGLVRHMLSVEAAMRFYAEKFSEDPEAWGLIGLLHDFDWEIHPSLEQHPHDGAPILRERGVPEDIIQDILSHADHLNLPRDTIRRKAICACDEITGLITAVALVRPSKSLYDLEVSSVKKKWKDKA
;
A
#
# COMPACT_ATOMS: atom_id res chain seq x y z
N MET A 1 -8.84 10.26 15.05
CA MET A 1 -8.20 9.40 14.04
C MET A 1 -7.72 10.33 12.94
N MET A 2 -6.49 10.12 12.43
CA MET A 2 -5.95 10.92 11.32
C MET A 2 -6.92 10.88 10.14
N THR A 3 -7.18 12.03 9.53
CA THR A 3 -8.00 12.13 8.31
C THR A 3 -7.20 11.71 7.09
N ARG A 4 -7.90 11.33 6.01
CA ARG A 4 -7.27 10.99 4.73
C ARG A 4 -6.39 12.13 4.19
N ASP A 5 -6.82 13.39 4.34
CA ASP A 5 -6.06 14.54 3.86
C ASP A 5 -4.79 14.79 4.67
N GLU A 6 -4.82 14.56 5.99
CA GLU A 6 -3.64 14.59 6.85
C GLU A 6 -2.66 13.46 6.48
N ALA A 7 -3.18 12.24 6.23
CA ALA A 7 -2.37 11.11 5.78
C ALA A 7 -1.71 11.37 4.42
N LEU A 8 -2.45 11.93 3.46
CA LEU A 8 -1.89 12.31 2.16
C LEU A 8 -0.86 13.43 2.30
N SER A 9 -1.08 14.37 3.21
CA SER A 9 -0.10 15.44 3.49
C SER A 9 1.19 14.86 4.07
N LEU A 10 1.09 13.88 4.98
CA LEU A 10 2.23 13.15 5.53
C LEU A 10 2.98 12.37 4.43
N VAL A 11 2.28 11.67 3.56
CA VAL A 11 2.88 11.01 2.39
C VAL A 11 3.66 12.01 1.53
N ARG A 12 3.06 13.16 1.21
CA ARG A 12 3.69 14.20 0.40
C ARG A 12 4.87 14.89 1.10
N GLU A 13 4.90 14.86 2.43
CA GLU A 13 6.00 15.37 3.23
C GLU A 13 7.28 14.54 3.02
N TYR A 14 7.16 13.21 3.06
CA TYR A 14 8.29 12.28 3.01
C TYR A 14 8.56 11.66 1.64
N VAL A 15 7.57 11.65 0.73
CA VAL A 15 7.69 11.06 -0.61
C VAL A 15 7.57 12.11 -1.70
N LYS A 16 8.63 12.27 -2.51
CA LYS A 16 8.69 13.21 -3.65
C LYS A 16 8.48 12.51 -4.99
N ASN A 17 8.70 11.21 -5.04
CA ASN A 17 8.47 10.41 -6.24
C ASN A 17 6.96 10.24 -6.49
N GLU A 18 6.46 10.89 -7.54
CA GLU A 18 5.05 10.78 -7.95
C GLU A 18 4.62 9.35 -8.28
N GLY A 19 5.53 8.50 -8.74
CA GLY A 19 5.26 7.07 -8.98
C GLY A 19 4.94 6.35 -7.68
N LEU A 20 5.73 6.58 -6.64
CA LEU A 20 5.52 6.00 -5.31
C LEU A 20 4.25 6.57 -4.65
N VAL A 21 3.95 7.86 -4.81
CA VAL A 21 2.67 8.41 -4.34
C VAL A 21 1.48 7.77 -5.05
N ARG A 22 1.57 7.56 -6.38
CA ARG A 22 0.53 6.85 -7.15
C ARG A 22 0.38 5.39 -6.73
N HIS A 23 1.47 4.74 -6.34
CA HIS A 23 1.44 3.39 -5.75
C HIS A 23 0.60 3.37 -4.49
N MET A 24 0.93 4.19 -3.49
CA MET A 24 0.15 4.30 -2.24
C MET A 24 -1.32 4.67 -2.47
N LEU A 25 -1.62 5.56 -3.41
CA LEU A 25 -3.01 5.88 -3.80
C LEU A 25 -3.73 4.68 -4.43
N SER A 26 -3.02 3.84 -5.18
CA SER A 26 -3.58 2.62 -5.77
C SER A 26 -3.85 1.55 -4.70
N VAL A 27 -2.93 1.39 -3.74
CA VAL A 27 -3.10 0.48 -2.60
C VAL A 27 -4.23 0.96 -1.69
N GLU A 28 -4.32 2.26 -1.41
CA GLU A 28 -5.47 2.86 -0.72
C GLU A 28 -6.79 2.48 -1.39
N ALA A 29 -6.92 2.70 -2.70
CA ALA A 29 -8.14 2.40 -3.44
C ALA A 29 -8.53 0.91 -3.35
N ALA A 30 -7.55 0.01 -3.48
CA ALA A 30 -7.77 -1.43 -3.34
C ALA A 30 -8.19 -1.83 -1.92
N MET A 31 -7.53 -1.27 -0.90
CA MET A 31 -7.86 -1.51 0.50
C MET A 31 -9.28 -1.06 0.85
N ARG A 32 -9.68 0.14 0.41
CA ARG A 32 -11.06 0.66 0.61
C ARG A 32 -12.10 -0.26 -0.03
N PHE A 33 -11.86 -0.72 -1.25
CA PHE A 33 -12.75 -1.68 -1.93
C PHE A 33 -12.91 -2.99 -1.13
N TYR A 34 -11.82 -3.55 -0.62
CA TYR A 34 -11.90 -4.77 0.18
C TYR A 34 -12.55 -4.55 1.54
N ALA A 35 -12.38 -3.38 2.16
CA ALA A 35 -13.06 -3.04 3.40
C ALA A 35 -14.59 -3.13 3.22
N GLU A 36 -15.13 -2.49 2.18
CA GLU A 36 -16.55 -2.57 1.83
C GLU A 36 -17.00 -4.01 1.57
N LYS A 37 -16.20 -4.77 0.80
CA LYS A 37 -16.49 -6.18 0.50
C LYS A 37 -16.56 -7.06 1.75
N PHE A 38 -15.76 -6.75 2.76
CA PHE A 38 -15.72 -7.47 4.03
C PHE A 38 -16.60 -6.84 5.12
N SER A 39 -17.37 -5.79 4.80
CA SER A 39 -18.20 -5.05 5.77
C SER A 39 -17.38 -4.46 6.93
N GLU A 40 -16.18 -3.98 6.61
CA GLU A 40 -15.22 -3.35 7.52
C GLU A 40 -15.19 -1.82 7.31
N ASP A 41 -14.44 -1.09 8.15
CA ASP A 41 -14.28 0.37 8.05
C ASP A 41 -13.37 0.78 6.87
N PRO A 42 -13.90 1.44 5.81
CA PRO A 42 -13.10 1.87 4.67
C PRO A 42 -12.08 2.94 5.00
N GLU A 43 -12.31 3.77 6.02
CA GLU A 43 -11.36 4.83 6.39
C GLU A 43 -10.11 4.24 7.05
N ALA A 44 -10.27 3.32 8.00
CA ALA A 44 -9.15 2.60 8.60
C ALA A 44 -8.32 1.82 7.56
N TRP A 45 -8.98 1.11 6.64
CA TRP A 45 -8.29 0.35 5.59
C TRP A 45 -7.60 1.26 4.57
N GLY A 46 -8.25 2.37 4.20
CA GLY A 46 -7.68 3.38 3.33
C GLY A 46 -6.41 4.00 3.92
N LEU A 47 -6.41 4.33 5.22
CA LEU A 47 -5.22 4.84 5.91
C LEU A 47 -4.05 3.86 5.86
N ILE A 48 -4.29 2.56 6.08
CA ILE A 48 -3.25 1.53 5.99
C ILE A 48 -2.64 1.52 4.58
N GLY A 49 -3.49 1.47 3.54
CA GLY A 49 -3.02 1.45 2.16
C GLY A 49 -2.29 2.74 1.75
N LEU A 50 -2.76 3.90 2.21
CA LEU A 50 -2.16 5.19 1.86
C LEU A 50 -0.82 5.41 2.55
N LEU A 51 -0.65 4.91 3.78
CA LEU A 51 0.53 5.18 4.60
C LEU A 51 1.60 4.10 4.52
N HIS A 52 1.34 2.91 3.94
CA HIS A 52 2.25 1.76 4.12
C HIS A 52 3.71 2.04 3.73
N ASP A 53 3.93 2.81 2.66
CA ASP A 53 5.24 3.12 2.06
C ASP A 53 5.72 4.57 2.29
N PHE A 54 5.06 5.32 3.18
CA PHE A 54 5.31 6.75 3.31
C PHE A 54 6.78 7.10 3.68
N ASP A 55 7.49 6.19 4.34
CA ASP A 55 8.85 6.39 4.81
C ASP A 55 9.91 5.82 3.86
N TRP A 56 9.53 5.18 2.75
CA TRP A 56 10.48 4.51 1.85
C TRP A 56 11.63 5.41 1.37
N GLU A 57 11.35 6.68 1.03
CA GLU A 57 12.40 7.60 0.55
C GLU A 57 13.39 8.03 1.63
N ILE A 58 12.98 8.03 2.90
CA ILE A 58 13.86 8.37 4.03
C ILE A 58 14.49 7.14 4.69
N HIS A 59 13.92 5.95 4.44
CA HIS A 59 14.37 4.64 4.93
C HIS A 59 14.42 3.60 3.79
N PRO A 60 15.25 3.78 2.74
CA PRO A 60 15.18 3.01 1.50
C PRO A 60 15.85 1.63 1.58
N SER A 61 15.67 0.91 2.69
CA SER A 61 16.20 -0.42 2.89
C SER A 61 15.22 -1.32 3.63
N LEU A 62 15.28 -2.62 3.34
CA LEU A 62 14.46 -3.64 4.00
C LEU A 62 14.81 -3.80 5.49
N GLU A 63 15.91 -3.25 5.98
CA GLU A 63 16.23 -3.29 7.42
C GLU A 63 15.56 -2.13 8.17
N GLN A 64 15.18 -1.07 7.46
CA GLN A 64 14.67 0.17 8.03
C GLN A 64 13.18 0.36 7.76
N HIS A 65 12.75 0.30 6.51
CA HIS A 65 11.34 0.44 6.17
C HIS A 65 10.61 -0.89 6.39
N PRO A 66 9.39 -0.88 6.98
CA PRO A 66 8.63 0.26 7.52
C PRO A 66 8.88 0.52 9.02
N HIS A 67 9.78 -0.23 9.64
CA HIS A 67 10.03 -0.18 11.09
C HIS A 67 10.39 1.23 11.58
N ASP A 68 11.29 1.91 10.88
CA ASP A 68 11.80 3.24 11.24
C ASP A 68 10.78 4.36 10.96
N GLY A 69 9.78 4.11 10.11
CA GLY A 69 8.62 4.98 9.92
C GLY A 69 7.58 4.89 11.05
N ALA A 70 7.49 3.76 11.76
CA ALA A 70 6.47 3.58 12.80
C ALA A 70 6.53 4.63 13.94
N PRO A 71 7.71 5.03 14.47
CA PRO A 71 7.81 6.14 15.43
C PRO A 71 7.16 7.44 14.91
N ILE A 72 7.37 7.79 13.63
CA ILE A 72 6.78 8.99 13.02
C ILE A 72 5.24 8.88 13.02
N LEU A 73 4.69 7.71 12.67
CA LEU A 73 3.24 7.49 12.71
C LEU A 73 2.68 7.62 14.14
N ARG A 74 3.39 7.12 15.15
CA ARG A 74 3.00 7.26 16.56
C ARG A 74 3.00 8.73 17.00
N GLU A 75 4.03 9.49 16.64
CA GLU A 75 4.12 10.93 16.92
C GLU A 75 2.98 11.73 16.26
N ARG A 76 2.51 11.28 15.10
CA ARG A 76 1.35 11.85 14.39
C ARG A 76 -0.01 11.38 14.92
N GLY A 77 -0.03 10.56 15.97
CA GLY A 77 -1.25 10.09 16.61
C GLY A 77 -1.99 9.01 15.82
N VAL A 78 -1.31 8.28 14.93
CA VAL A 78 -1.90 7.11 14.27
C VAL A 78 -2.09 5.99 15.30
N PRO A 79 -3.28 5.35 15.37
CA PRO A 79 -3.53 4.26 16.31
C PRO A 79 -2.57 3.08 16.13
N GLU A 80 -2.16 2.44 17.23
CA GLU A 80 -1.19 1.34 17.18
C GLU A 80 -1.69 0.14 16.37
N ASP A 81 -3.00 -0.14 16.34
CA ASP A 81 -3.54 -1.24 15.53
C ASP A 81 -3.37 -0.99 14.02
N ILE A 82 -3.49 0.27 13.58
CA ILE A 82 -3.22 0.68 12.19
C ILE A 82 -1.72 0.57 11.89
N ILE A 83 -0.86 0.99 12.82
CA ILE A 83 0.60 0.90 12.65
C ILE A 83 1.04 -0.56 12.56
N GLN A 84 0.54 -1.45 13.42
CA GLN A 84 0.86 -2.87 13.37
C GLN A 84 0.40 -3.52 12.06
N ASP A 85 -0.71 -3.06 11.50
CA ASP A 85 -1.19 -3.56 10.20
C ASP A 85 -0.37 -3.03 9.04
N ILE A 86 0.06 -1.77 9.09
CA ILE A 86 1.07 -1.24 8.17
C ILE A 86 2.33 -2.10 8.26
N LEU A 87 2.93 -2.28 9.44
CA LEU A 87 4.16 -3.06 9.60
C LEU A 87 4.05 -4.51 9.06
N SER A 88 2.84 -5.09 9.04
CA SER A 88 2.61 -6.47 8.56
C SER A 88 2.78 -6.68 7.05
N HIS A 89 2.87 -5.61 6.25
CA HIS A 89 3.15 -5.74 4.82
C HIS A 89 4.59 -6.24 4.59
N ALA A 90 5.53 -5.85 5.46
CA ALA A 90 6.92 -6.23 5.39
C ALA A 90 7.21 -7.66 5.89
N ASP A 91 7.68 -8.53 4.98
CA ASP A 91 8.04 -9.92 5.30
C ASP A 91 9.16 -10.03 6.36
N HIS A 92 10.15 -9.13 6.35
CA HIS A 92 11.32 -9.22 7.21
C HIS A 92 11.02 -8.97 8.70
N LEU A 93 9.89 -8.32 9.02
CA LEU A 93 9.46 -8.08 10.41
C LEU A 93 8.80 -9.31 11.05
N ASN A 94 8.53 -10.38 10.28
CA ASN A 94 7.93 -11.61 10.77
C ASN A 94 6.63 -11.41 11.57
N LEU A 95 5.87 -10.34 11.26
CA LEU A 95 4.59 -10.09 11.89
C LEU A 95 3.51 -11.02 11.32
N PRO A 96 2.63 -11.58 12.16
CA PRO A 96 1.59 -12.49 11.69
C PRO A 96 0.56 -11.76 10.84
N ARG A 97 0.22 -12.32 9.68
CA ARG A 97 -0.93 -11.90 8.85
C ARG A 97 -2.17 -12.69 9.23
N ASP A 98 -2.56 -12.57 10.49
CA ASP A 98 -3.64 -13.32 11.14
C ASP A 98 -5.03 -12.69 10.95
N THR A 99 -5.11 -11.39 10.65
CA THR A 99 -6.35 -10.70 10.32
C THR A 99 -6.61 -10.63 8.81
N ILE A 100 -7.88 -10.40 8.42
CA ILE A 100 -8.23 -10.18 7.01
C ILE A 100 -7.61 -8.88 6.47
N ARG A 101 -7.49 -7.86 7.31
CA ARG A 101 -6.90 -6.54 6.99
C ARG A 101 -5.40 -6.65 6.68
N ARG A 102 -4.64 -7.41 7.47
CA ARG A 102 -3.21 -7.69 7.23
C ARG A 102 -2.97 -8.53 5.96
N LYS A 103 -3.84 -9.51 5.71
CA LYS A 103 -3.80 -10.29 4.46
C LYS A 103 -4.10 -9.41 3.26
N ALA A 104 -5.03 -8.47 3.39
CA ALA A 104 -5.40 -7.56 2.32
C ALA A 104 -4.28 -6.59 1.97
N ILE A 105 -3.63 -5.94 2.93
CA ILE A 105 -2.53 -5.00 2.62
C ILE A 105 -1.38 -5.71 1.90
N CYS A 106 -0.95 -6.88 2.41
CA CYS A 106 0.08 -7.69 1.77
C CYS A 106 -0.31 -8.11 0.33
N ALA A 107 -1.58 -8.45 0.09
CA ALA A 107 -2.03 -8.81 -1.25
C ALA A 107 -2.18 -7.62 -2.19
N CYS A 108 -2.63 -6.47 -1.68
CA CYS A 108 -2.92 -5.26 -2.45
C CYS A 108 -1.66 -4.51 -2.86
N ASP A 109 -0.67 -4.45 -1.98
CA ASP A 109 0.62 -3.81 -2.22
C ASP A 109 1.27 -4.33 -3.52
N GLU A 110 1.63 -5.62 -3.54
CA GLU A 110 2.29 -6.27 -4.68
C GLU A 110 1.44 -6.23 -5.98
N ILE A 111 0.14 -6.53 -5.89
CA ILE A 111 -0.69 -6.67 -7.10
C ILE A 111 -0.94 -5.34 -7.80
N THR A 112 -1.03 -4.22 -7.06
CA THR A 112 -1.25 -2.89 -7.67
C THR A 112 -0.03 -2.43 -8.47
N GLY A 113 1.18 -2.71 -7.97
CA GLY A 113 2.42 -2.51 -8.71
C GLY A 113 2.46 -3.32 -10.01
N LEU A 114 2.13 -4.62 -9.94
CA LEU A 114 2.07 -5.47 -11.14
C LEU A 114 1.04 -4.98 -12.16
N ILE A 115 -0.18 -4.65 -11.73
CA ILE A 115 -1.25 -4.14 -12.60
C ILE A 115 -0.78 -2.88 -13.32
N THR A 116 -0.16 -1.95 -12.59
CA THR A 116 0.40 -0.71 -13.14
C THR A 116 1.51 -0.99 -14.16
N ALA A 117 2.45 -1.89 -13.83
CA ALA A 117 3.52 -2.27 -14.75
C ALA A 117 2.98 -2.89 -16.05
N VAL A 118 1.99 -3.78 -15.94
CA VAL A 118 1.34 -4.41 -17.09
C VAL A 118 0.60 -3.38 -17.94
N ALA A 119 -0.02 -2.37 -17.33
CA ALA A 119 -0.66 -1.28 -18.06
C ALA A 119 0.37 -0.43 -18.83
N LEU A 120 1.49 -0.07 -18.19
CA LEU A 120 2.50 0.83 -18.75
C LEU A 120 3.27 0.26 -19.96
N VAL A 121 3.37 -1.07 -20.07
CA VAL A 121 4.02 -1.73 -21.23
C VAL A 121 3.10 -1.83 -22.46
N ARG A 122 1.80 -1.57 -22.31
CA ARG A 122 0.85 -1.58 -23.43
C ARG A 122 0.95 -0.28 -24.24
N PRO A 123 0.65 -0.31 -25.55
CA PRO A 123 0.59 0.90 -26.36
C PRO A 123 -0.36 1.98 -25.81
N SER A 124 -1.50 1.57 -25.23
CA SER A 124 -2.50 2.46 -24.65
C SER A 124 -2.05 3.12 -23.34
N LYS A 125 -1.10 2.50 -22.62
CA LYS A 125 -0.71 2.87 -21.24
C LYS A 125 -1.90 3.05 -20.29
N SER A 126 -2.97 2.27 -20.50
CA SER A 126 -4.26 2.47 -19.86
C SER A 126 -4.74 1.23 -19.11
N LEU A 127 -5.49 1.48 -18.02
CA LEU A 127 -6.21 0.43 -17.30
C LEU A 127 -7.54 0.07 -17.98
N TYR A 128 -8.10 0.97 -18.80
CA TYR A 128 -9.42 0.79 -19.39
C TYR A 128 -9.49 -0.38 -20.38
N ASP A 129 -8.39 -0.67 -21.07
CA ASP A 129 -8.26 -1.80 -22.00
C ASP A 129 -7.44 -2.97 -21.41
N LEU A 130 -7.11 -2.91 -20.10
CA LEU A 130 -6.33 -3.94 -19.44
C LEU A 130 -7.23 -5.12 -19.05
N GLU A 131 -6.94 -6.29 -19.61
CA GLU A 131 -7.61 -7.52 -19.24
C GLU A 131 -6.89 -8.26 -18.10
N VAL A 132 -7.67 -8.89 -17.21
CA VAL A 132 -7.16 -9.77 -16.14
C VAL A 132 -6.27 -10.90 -16.68
N SER A 133 -6.56 -11.40 -17.88
CA SER A 133 -5.76 -12.42 -18.58
C SER A 133 -4.30 -11.97 -18.77
N SER A 134 -4.09 -10.69 -19.07
CA SER A 134 -2.76 -10.09 -19.29
C SER A 134 -1.98 -10.02 -17.99
N VAL A 135 -2.62 -9.58 -16.90
CA VAL A 135 -2.01 -9.53 -15.56
C VAL A 135 -1.62 -10.94 -15.10
N LYS A 136 -2.52 -11.92 -15.25
CA LYS A 136 -2.25 -13.33 -14.90
C LYS A 136 -1.12 -13.94 -15.73
N LYS A 137 -0.98 -13.56 -17.00
CA LYS A 137 0.13 -14.01 -17.83
C LYS A 137 1.45 -13.45 -17.31
N LYS A 138 1.50 -12.16 -16.97
CA LYS A 138 2.71 -11.53 -16.41
C LYS A 138 3.06 -12.08 -15.03
N TRP A 139 2.08 -12.39 -14.18
CA TRP A 139 2.31 -13.01 -12.87
C TRP A 139 3.10 -14.33 -12.95
N LYS A 140 2.94 -15.10 -14.03
CA LYS A 140 3.64 -16.38 -14.23
C LYS A 140 5.01 -16.24 -14.88
N ASP A 141 5.35 -15.04 -15.34
CA ASP A 141 6.60 -14.73 -16.01
C ASP A 141 7.70 -14.62 -14.94
N LYS A 142 8.56 -15.64 -14.85
CA LYS A 142 9.63 -15.74 -13.83
C LYS A 142 10.91 -15.00 -14.23
N ALA A 143 10.78 -13.93 -15.02
CA ALA A 143 11.92 -13.13 -15.45
C ALA A 143 12.55 -12.38 -14.27
#